data_AF-A0AA40SVU7-F1
#
_entry.id   AF-A0AA40SVU7-F1
#
_cell.length_a   1.000
_cell.length_b   1.000
_cell.length_c   1.000
_cell.angle_alpha   90.00
_cell.angle_beta   90.00
_cell.angle_gamma   90.00
#
_symmetry.space_group_name_H-M   'P 1'
#
loop_
_entity.id
_entity.type
_entity.pdbx_description
1 polymer ?
#
loop_
_entity_poly.entity_id
_entity_poly.type
_entity_poly.pdbx_seq_one_letter_code
_entity_poly.pdbx_strand_id
1 'polypeptide(L)'
;MTQLSHPRRTRILPASILATEEARHRQEQRDALAMRCRAIFERLRPTLLETHYNWHIAIDPETEHYLIDQTLLGITQKIRDAYGNTNEVKLTIFRLNDTGTCGRL
;
A
#
# COMPACT_ATOMS: atom_id res chain seq x y z
N MET A 1 47.30 -32.83 -6.28
CA MET A 1 46.36 -31.73 -5.99
C MET A 1 45.12 -31.95 -6.83
N THR A 2 44.01 -32.37 -6.22
CA THR A 2 42.78 -32.72 -6.94
C THR A 2 41.70 -31.75 -6.48
N GLN A 3 41.44 -30.69 -7.27
CA GLN A 3 40.35 -29.77 -6.98
C GLN A 3 39.04 -30.37 -7.53
N LEU A 4 38.19 -30.82 -6.62
CA LEU A 4 36.81 -31.22 -6.90
C LEU A 4 35.97 -29.97 -7.16
N SER A 5 35.70 -29.68 -8.43
CA SER A 5 34.76 -28.63 -8.84
C SER A 5 33.35 -28.98 -8.36
N HIS A 6 32.82 -28.22 -7.40
CA HIS A 6 31.43 -28.35 -6.96
C HIS A 6 30.49 -27.73 -8.02
N PRO A 7 29.52 -28.47 -8.57
CA PRO A 7 28.53 -27.90 -9.48
C PRO A 7 27.64 -26.93 -8.69
N ARG A 8 27.69 -25.64 -9.05
CA ARG A 8 26.79 -24.61 -8.53
C ARG A 8 25.36 -24.99 -8.94
N ARG A 9 24.54 -25.41 -7.96
CA ARG A 9 23.10 -25.64 -8.13
C ARG A 9 22.41 -24.33 -8.53
N THR A 10 22.31 -24.04 -9.82
CA THR A 10 21.39 -23.03 -10.35
C THR A 10 19.99 -23.63 -10.45
N ARG A 11 19.27 -23.73 -9.32
CA ARG A 11 17.85 -24.05 -9.36
C ARG A 11 17.10 -22.76 -9.73
N ILE A 12 16.93 -22.52 -11.03
CA ILE A 12 15.90 -21.59 -11.52
C ILE A 12 14.58 -22.33 -11.29
N LEU A 13 13.83 -21.91 -10.27
CA LEU A 13 12.51 -22.47 -10.00
C LEU A 13 11.62 -22.13 -11.20
N PRO A 14 10.99 -23.09 -11.88
CA PRO A 14 10.06 -22.77 -12.96
C PRO A 14 8.88 -21.98 -12.37
N ALA A 15 8.52 -20.88 -13.03
CA ALA A 15 7.35 -20.09 -12.64
C ALA A 15 6.09 -20.96 -12.79
N SER A 16 5.46 -21.30 -11.67
CA SER A 16 4.20 -22.04 -11.68
C SER A 16 3.09 -21.13 -12.21
N ILE A 17 2.29 -21.61 -13.14
CA ILE A 17 1.13 -20.89 -13.72
C ILE A 17 0.15 -20.46 -12.61
N LEU A 18 0.02 -21.27 -11.55
CA LEU A 18 -0.79 -20.95 -10.35
C LEU A 18 -0.31 -19.68 -9.63
N ALA A 19 0.99 -19.39 -9.63
CA ALA A 19 1.52 -18.17 -9.04
C ALA A 19 1.04 -16.91 -9.79
N THR A 20 0.67 -17.04 -11.06
CA THR A 20 0.19 -15.93 -11.90
C THR A 20 -1.28 -15.62 -11.63
N GLU A 21 -2.12 -16.63 -11.45
CA GLU A 21 -3.54 -16.45 -11.13
C GLU A 21 -3.74 -15.90 -9.72
N GLU A 22 -3.02 -16.43 -8.73
CA GLU A 22 -3.03 -15.88 -7.37
C GLU A 22 -2.50 -14.45 -7.32
N ALA A 23 -1.46 -14.13 -8.10
CA ALA A 23 -0.95 -12.77 -8.20
C ALA A 23 -1.99 -11.83 -8.83
N ARG A 24 -2.69 -12.27 -9.87
CA ARG A 24 -3.76 -11.48 -10.49
C ARG A 24 -4.90 -11.23 -9.51
N HIS A 25 -5.34 -12.25 -8.77
CA HIS A 25 -6.39 -12.09 -7.77
C HIS A 25 -5.99 -11.15 -6.62
N ARG A 26 -4.73 -11.25 -6.14
CA ARG A 26 -4.20 -10.30 -5.14
C ARG A 26 -4.15 -8.87 -5.69
N GLN A 27 -3.80 -8.69 -6.97
CA GLN A 27 -3.77 -7.38 -7.62
C GLN A 27 -5.19 -6.80 -7.75
N GLU A 28 -6.16 -7.58 -8.23
CA GLU A 28 -7.56 -7.19 -8.33
C GLU A 28 -8.14 -6.75 -6.97
N GLN A 29 -7.81 -7.47 -5.89
CA GLN A 29 -8.22 -7.09 -4.53
C GLN A 29 -7.62 -5.76 -4.08
N ARG A 30 -6.34 -5.52 -4.38
CA ARG A 30 -5.64 -4.26 -4.06
C ARG A 30 -6.20 -3.10 -4.87
N ASP A 31 -6.51 -3.32 -6.14
CA ASP A 31 -7.09 -2.29 -7.02
C ASP A 31 -8.51 -1.95 -6.59
N ALA A 32 -9.33 -2.96 -6.28
CA ALA A 32 -10.67 -2.75 -5.73
C ALA A 32 -10.64 -1.96 -4.41
N LEU A 33 -9.67 -2.27 -3.54
CA LEU A 33 -9.46 -1.54 -2.30
C LEU A 33 -9.06 -0.09 -2.57
N ALA A 34 -8.08 0.12 -3.44
CA ALA A 34 -7.58 1.44 -3.80
C ALA A 34 -8.69 2.31 -4.41
N MET A 35 -9.54 1.75 -5.28
CA MET A 35 -10.69 2.45 -5.87
C MET A 35 -11.69 2.92 -4.80
N ARG A 36 -12.03 2.07 -3.82
CA ARG A 36 -12.92 2.45 -2.71
C ARG A 36 -12.32 3.58 -1.86
N CYS A 37 -11.06 3.44 -1.45
CA CYS A 37 -10.39 4.48 -0.68
C CYS A 37 -10.24 5.79 -1.48
N ARG A 38 -10.02 5.70 -2.80
CA ARG A 38 -9.88 6.85 -3.68
C ARG A 38 -11.17 7.67 -3.77
N ALA A 39 -12.32 7.01 -3.86
CA ALA A 39 -13.62 7.70 -3.87
C ALA A 39 -13.85 8.52 -2.60
N ILE A 40 -13.44 8.01 -1.44
CA ILE A 40 -13.51 8.72 -0.15
C ILE A 40 -12.48 9.87 -0.12
N PHE A 41 -11.24 9.59 -0.56
CA PHE A 41 -10.19 10.60 -0.66
C PHE A 41 -10.64 11.82 -1.48
N GLU A 42 -11.26 11.62 -2.64
CA GLU A 42 -11.68 12.70 -3.53
C GLU A 42 -12.74 13.61 -2.88
N ARG A 43 -13.59 13.07 -2.01
CA ARG A 43 -14.56 13.85 -1.22
C ARG A 43 -13.89 14.66 -0.13
N LEU A 44 -12.90 14.09 0.56
CA LEU A 44 -12.17 14.74 1.66
C LEU A 44 -11.11 15.73 1.18
N ARG A 45 -10.58 15.51 -0.03
CA ARG A 45 -9.47 16.27 -0.60
C ARG A 45 -9.68 17.78 -0.57
N PRO A 46 -10.76 18.37 -1.13
CA PRO A 46 -10.88 19.84 -1.19
C PRO A 46 -10.82 20.47 0.21
N THR A 47 -11.51 19.89 1.19
CA THR A 47 -11.54 20.40 2.58
C THR A 47 -10.20 20.26 3.29
N LEU A 48 -9.48 19.15 3.07
CA LEU A 48 -8.21 18.89 3.75
C LEU A 48 -7.02 19.54 3.04
N LEU A 49 -7.10 19.81 1.73
CA LEU A 49 -6.03 20.45 0.96
C LEU A 49 -5.75 21.87 1.46
N GLU A 50 -6.80 22.61 1.86
CA GLU A 50 -6.68 23.98 2.38
C GLU A 50 -5.88 24.05 3.69
N THR A 51 -5.95 23.00 4.51
CA THR A 51 -5.42 22.99 5.88
C THR A 51 -4.19 22.09 6.06
N HIS A 52 -4.04 21.06 5.24
CA HIS A 52 -3.06 19.98 5.41
C HIS A 52 -2.36 19.62 4.09
N TYR A 53 -2.02 20.64 3.29
CA TYR A 53 -1.29 20.45 2.03
C TYR A 53 0.02 19.67 2.24
N ASN A 54 0.28 18.70 1.38
CA ASN A 54 1.41 17.78 1.40
C ASN A 54 1.48 16.78 2.57
N TRP A 55 0.43 16.66 3.37
CA TRP A 55 0.38 15.64 4.43
C TRP A 55 0.01 14.27 3.86
N HIS A 56 0.22 13.23 4.65
CA HIS A 56 -0.18 11.85 4.36
C HIS A 56 -1.52 11.57 5.02
N ILE A 57 -2.42 10.94 4.29
CA ILE A 57 -3.73 10.51 4.77
C ILE A 57 -3.87 9.01 4.56
N ALA A 58 -4.24 8.28 5.61
CA ALA A 58 -4.62 6.87 5.53
C ALA A 58 -6.14 6.76 5.66
N ILE A 59 -6.77 6.07 4.71
CA ILE A 59 -8.23 5.96 4.66
C ILE A 59 -8.63 4.50 4.76
N ASP A 60 -9.59 4.25 5.64
CA ASP A 60 -10.29 2.98 5.78
C ASP A 60 -11.55 2.97 4.89
N PRO A 61 -11.63 2.06 3.90
CA PRO A 61 -12.80 1.98 3.05
C PRO A 61 -13.99 1.28 3.70
N GLU A 62 -13.82 0.56 4.82
CA GLU A 62 -14.90 -0.15 5.50
C GLU A 62 -15.57 0.75 6.56
N THR A 63 -14.79 1.55 7.28
CA THR A 63 -15.30 2.42 8.36
C THR A 63 -15.40 3.91 7.98
N GLU A 64 -14.91 4.29 6.80
CA GLU A 64 -14.73 5.68 6.34
C GLU A 64 -13.88 6.55 7.28
N HIS A 65 -13.22 5.94 8.28
CA HIS A 65 -12.29 6.64 9.15
C HIS A 65 -11.01 7.00 8.38
N TYR A 66 -10.45 8.16 8.72
CA TYR A 66 -9.18 8.59 8.16
C TYR A 66 -8.24 9.11 9.24
N LEU A 67 -6.95 8.88 9.01
CA LEU A 67 -5.86 9.36 9.84
C LEU A 67 -5.01 10.30 8.98
N ILE A 68 -4.50 11.39 9.57
CA ILE A 68 -3.61 12.33 8.89
C ILE A 68 -2.32 12.54 9.66
N ASP A 69 -1.21 12.67 8.94
CA ASP A 69 0.09 13.03 9.50
C ASP A 69 0.97 13.73 8.47
N GLN A 70 1.86 14.61 8.91
CA GLN A 70 2.83 15.26 8.03
C GLN A 70 3.82 14.25 7.44
N THR A 71 4.16 13.21 8.20
CA THR A 71 5.23 12.27 7.87
C THR A 71 4.69 10.87 7.61
N LEU A 72 5.33 10.13 6.69
CA LEU A 72 4.97 8.74 6.42
C LEU A 72 5.17 7.84 7.65
N LEU A 73 6.19 8.13 8.45
CA LEU A 73 6.46 7.39 9.68
C LEU A 73 5.35 7.63 10.72
N GLY A 74 4.95 8.89 10.92
CA GLY A 74 3.89 9.26 11.85
C GLY A 74 2.55 8.65 11.49
N ILE A 75 2.16 8.63 10.21
CA ILE A 75 0.92 7.98 9.79
C ILE A 75 0.99 6.46 10.00
N THR A 76 2.14 5.84 9.72
CA THR A 76 2.31 4.39 9.92
C THR A 76 2.26 4.01 11.40
N GLN A 77 2.81 4.84 12.28
CA GLN A 77 2.70 4.70 13.72
C GLN A 77 1.23 4.79 14.16
N LYS A 78 0.51 5.84 13.73
CA LYS A 78 -0.93 6.02 14.03
C LYS A 78 -1.78 4.85 13.55
N ILE A 79 -1.50 4.31 12.36
CA ILE A 79 -2.18 3.12 11.84
C ILE A 79 -1.94 1.93 12.77
N ARG A 80 -0.68 1.68 13.14
CA ARG A 80 -0.33 0.58 14.05
C ARG A 80 -0.99 0.76 15.42
N ASP A 81 -1.06 1.98 15.92
CA ASP A 81 -1.66 2.28 17.21
C ASP A 81 -3.19 2.12 17.18
N ALA A 82 -3.84 2.52 16.09
CA ALA A 82 -5.30 2.45 15.95
C ALA A 82 -5.82 1.04 15.57
N TYR A 83 -5.12 0.33 14.69
CA TYR A 83 -5.58 -0.95 14.11
C TYR A 83 -4.72 -2.16 14.53
N GLY A 84 -3.68 -1.93 15.32
CA GLY A 84 -2.77 -2.96 15.77
C GLY A 84 -1.84 -3.48 14.67
N ASN A 85 -1.09 -4.54 14.98
CA ASN A 85 -0.19 -5.21 14.04
C ASN A 85 -0.93 -6.29 13.23
N THR A 86 -2.17 -6.00 12.86
CA THR A 86 -3.03 -6.95 12.16
C THR A 86 -2.63 -6.97 10.69
N ASN A 87 -2.32 -8.16 10.15
CA ASN A 87 -1.98 -8.30 8.72
C ASN A 87 -3.19 -8.08 7.80
N GLU A 88 -4.32 -7.67 8.37
CA GLU A 88 -5.61 -7.43 7.74
C GLU A 88 -5.90 -5.94 7.55
N VAL A 89 -4.99 -5.05 7.92
CA VAL A 89 -5.20 -3.61 7.77
C VAL A 89 -5.23 -3.24 6.28
N LYS A 90 -6.45 -3.16 5.73
CA LYS A 90 -6.74 -2.81 4.33
C LYS A 90 -6.85 -1.29 4.15
N LEU A 91 -5.90 -0.53 4.69
CA LEU A 91 -5.85 0.92 4.51
C LEU A 91 -5.05 1.29 3.27
N THR A 92 -5.42 2.38 2.60
CA THR A 92 -4.59 2.97 1.55
C THR A 92 -4.09 4.33 2.00
N ILE A 93 -2.77 4.55 1.87
CA ILE A 93 -2.13 5.84 2.17
C ILE A 93 -2.05 6.67 0.89
N PHE A 94 -2.63 7.86 0.93
CA PHE A 94 -2.52 8.88 -0.11
C PHE A 94 -1.74 10.08 0.40
N ARG A 95 -1.32 10.92 -0.55
CA ARG A 95 -0.75 12.23 -0.26
C ARG A 95 -1.80 13.29 -0.54
N LEU A 96 -1.98 14.22 0.40
CA LEU A 96 -2.86 15.38 0.23
C LEU A 96 -2.18 16.41 -0.68
N ASN A 97 -2.29 16.18 -1.98
CA ASN A 97 -1.84 17.09 -3.03
C ASN A 97 -2.86 17.09 -4.19
N ASP A 98 -2.59 17.86 -5.24
CA ASP A 98 -3.51 18.03 -6.38
C ASP A 98 -3.80 16.72 -7.15
N THR A 99 -2.96 15.69 -7.01
CA THR A 99 -3.10 14.42 -7.72
C THR A 99 -3.50 13.25 -6.80
N GLY A 100 -3.35 13.39 -5.49
CA GLY A 100 -3.52 12.33 -4.51
C GLY A 100 -2.45 11.25 -4.55
N THR A 101 -1.36 11.43 -5.32
CA THR A 101 -0.39 10.36 -5.60
C THR A 101 0.83 10.41 -4.68
N CYS A 102 1.21 9.23 -4.19
CA CYS A 102 2.45 9.01 -3.44
C CYS A 102 3.58 8.69 -4.44
N GLY A 103 4.43 9.67 -4.75
CA GLY A 103 5.58 9.51 -5.63
C GLY A 103 5.51 10.31 -6.93
N ARG A 104 6.50 10.13 -7.80
CA ARG A 104 6.54 10.71 -9.15
C ARG A 104 5.90 9.72 -10.12
N LEU A 105 4.90 10.16 -10.87
CA LEU A 105 4.36 9.42 -12.02
C LEU A 105 5.40 9.36 -13.15
#